data_AF-A0A2S2Q4M4-F1
#
_entry.id   AF-A0A2S2Q4M4-F1
#
_cell.length_a   1.000
_cell.length_b   1.000
_cell.length_c   1.000
_cell.angle_alpha   90.00
_cell.angle_beta   90.00
_cell.angle_gamma   90.00
#
_symmetry.space_group_name_H-M   'P 1'
#
loop_
_entity.id
_entity.type
_entity.pdbx_description
1 polymer ?
#
loop_
_entity_poly.entity_id
_entity_poly.type
_entity_poly.pdbx_seq_one_letter_code
_entity_poly.pdbx_strand_id
1 'polypeptide(L)'
;MKIIPKFTKLINFTLRFVAVSATVSNIEDIAKWLRSNQNDPTHYFKSNEDERPVKLQKIVLGYNYNPCSNYKFDIDLTYKLKMLILQYSKGRPTLIFCTTRKSVEFTCSILLNDITIPLCDDKQNRINEWLTQINNNKIKELVKHGIGCHHVGMSFQERNTVENLFRIGCLNILVATSTLGITKHKFDKCMYKIP
;
A
#
# COMPACT_ATOMS: atom_id res chain seq x y z
N MET A 1 6.52 -10.52 -12.56
CA MET A 1 7.24 -11.44 -11.66
C MET A 1 8.26 -12.19 -12.50
N LYS A 2 9.54 -12.16 -12.15
CA LYS A 2 10.58 -12.90 -12.88
C LYS A 2 10.90 -14.19 -12.15
N ILE A 3 10.91 -15.32 -12.87
CA ILE A 3 11.15 -16.66 -12.29
C ILE A 3 12.42 -17.24 -12.91
N ILE A 4 13.35 -17.74 -12.09
CA ILE A 4 14.60 -18.37 -12.55
C ILE A 4 14.73 -19.78 -11.95
N PRO A 5 14.58 -20.88 -12.73
CA PRO A 5 14.73 -22.25 -12.25
C PRO A 5 16.15 -22.82 -12.49
N LYS A 6 16.89 -23.20 -11.45
CA LYS A 6 18.23 -23.84 -11.54
C LYS A 6 18.21 -25.23 -10.91
N PHE A 7 18.88 -26.22 -11.50
CA PHE A 7 19.16 -27.50 -10.84
C PHE A 7 20.65 -27.58 -10.43
N THR A 8 20.97 -27.94 -9.18
CA THR A 8 22.36 -28.14 -8.70
C THR A 8 22.48 -29.51 -8.00
N LYS A 9 23.54 -30.27 -8.30
CA LYS A 9 23.82 -31.52 -7.60
C LYS A 9 24.67 -31.27 -6.36
N LEU A 10 24.15 -31.55 -5.17
CA LEU A 10 24.91 -31.58 -3.91
C LEU A 10 24.82 -32.99 -3.33
N ILE A 11 25.98 -33.65 -3.25
CA ILE A 11 26.23 -34.80 -2.35
C ILE A 11 25.24 -36.00 -2.53
N ASN A 12 24.59 -36.08 -3.71
CA ASN A 12 23.60 -37.08 -4.20
C ASN A 12 22.15 -36.58 -4.43
N PHE A 13 21.84 -35.30 -4.21
CA PHE A 13 20.52 -34.72 -4.52
C PHE A 13 20.58 -33.68 -5.62
N THR A 14 19.52 -33.60 -6.42
CA THR A 14 19.32 -32.53 -7.41
C THR A 14 18.41 -31.45 -6.80
N LEU A 15 18.98 -30.30 -6.44
CA LEU A 15 18.26 -29.16 -5.85
C LEU A 15 17.78 -28.20 -6.92
N ARG A 16 16.47 -27.90 -6.95
CA ARG A 16 15.89 -26.88 -7.83
C ARG A 16 15.73 -25.53 -7.11
N PHE A 17 16.51 -24.52 -7.49
CA PHE A 17 16.26 -23.14 -7.06
C PHE A 17 15.20 -22.51 -7.95
N VAL A 18 14.27 -21.78 -7.36
CA VAL A 18 13.31 -20.95 -8.09
C VAL A 18 13.41 -19.54 -7.50
N ALA A 19 14.09 -18.64 -8.21
CA ALA A 19 14.21 -17.24 -7.77
C ALA A 19 13.03 -16.44 -8.30
N VAL A 20 12.43 -15.62 -7.44
CA VAL A 20 11.28 -14.77 -7.76
C VAL A 20 11.62 -13.32 -7.46
N SER A 21 11.42 -12.42 -8.43
CA SER A 21 11.62 -10.98 -8.22
C SER A 21 10.55 -10.12 -8.89
N ALA A 22 10.51 -8.85 -8.51
CA ALA A 22 9.85 -7.78 -9.25
C ALA A 22 10.51 -7.59 -10.64
N THR A 23 10.08 -6.56 -11.39
CA THR A 23 10.71 -6.21 -12.66
C THR A 23 12.15 -5.75 -12.43
N VAL A 24 13.11 -6.51 -12.98
CA VAL A 24 14.55 -6.20 -12.89
C VAL A 24 15.10 -5.98 -14.28
N SER A 25 15.82 -4.90 -14.57
CA SER A 25 16.29 -4.63 -15.94
C SER A 25 17.37 -5.62 -16.42
N ASN A 26 18.23 -6.10 -15.51
CA ASN A 26 19.40 -6.96 -15.77
C ASN A 26 19.18 -8.45 -15.40
N ILE A 27 18.08 -9.05 -15.87
CA ILE A 27 17.76 -10.46 -15.52
C ILE A 27 18.78 -11.44 -16.11
N GLU A 28 19.38 -11.08 -17.24
CA GLU A 28 20.36 -11.84 -17.99
C GLU A 28 21.63 -12.07 -17.14
N ASP A 29 22.09 -11.03 -16.43
CA ASP A 29 23.25 -11.12 -15.54
C ASP A 29 22.96 -11.99 -14.32
N ILE A 30 21.75 -11.88 -13.77
CA ILE A 30 21.31 -12.71 -12.64
C ILE A 30 21.19 -14.18 -13.07
N ALA A 31 20.67 -14.44 -14.27
CA ALA A 31 20.54 -15.79 -14.82
C ALA A 31 21.91 -16.46 -15.05
N LYS A 32 22.92 -15.68 -15.47
CA LYS A 32 24.32 -16.10 -15.58
C LYS A 32 24.93 -16.34 -14.20
N TRP A 33 24.82 -15.38 -13.28
CA TRP A 33 25.36 -15.47 -11.92
C TRP A 33 24.82 -16.68 -11.14
N LEU A 34 23.54 -17.00 -11.31
CA LEU A 34 22.94 -18.14 -10.62
C LEU A 34 23.53 -19.48 -11.04
N ARG A 35 24.20 -19.60 -12.19
CA ARG A 35 24.85 -20.85 -12.64
C ARG A 35 26.38 -20.76 -12.57
N SER A 36 26.99 -21.93 -12.36
CA SER A 36 28.44 -22.06 -12.26
C SER A 36 29.12 -22.17 -13.63
N ASN A 37 28.38 -22.48 -14.69
CA ASN A 37 28.87 -22.60 -16.06
C ASN A 37 28.31 -21.46 -16.92
N GLN A 38 29.19 -20.67 -17.54
CA GLN A 38 28.80 -19.49 -18.33
C GLN A 38 28.15 -19.84 -19.69
N ASN A 39 28.31 -21.08 -20.16
CA ASN A 39 27.84 -21.51 -21.49
C ASN A 39 26.40 -22.03 -21.50
N ASP A 40 25.74 -22.14 -20.34
CA ASP A 40 24.35 -22.59 -20.22
C ASP A 40 23.62 -21.71 -19.19
N PRO A 41 23.06 -20.55 -19.60
CA PRO A 41 22.40 -19.63 -18.69
C PRO A 41 21.10 -20.21 -18.13
N THR A 42 20.73 -19.82 -16.91
CA THR A 42 19.50 -20.29 -16.29
C THR A 42 18.28 -19.78 -17.06
N HIS A 43 17.27 -20.63 -17.27
CA HIS A 43 16.01 -20.19 -17.88
C HIS A 43 15.41 -19.03 -17.07
N TYR A 44 14.86 -18.02 -17.71
CA TYR A 44 14.22 -16.92 -17.00
C TYR A 44 12.97 -16.46 -17.73
N PHE A 45 12.03 -15.91 -16.97
CA PHE A 45 10.85 -15.24 -17.52
C PHE A 45 10.98 -13.75 -17.29
N LYS A 46 10.99 -12.97 -18.38
CA LYS A 46 10.97 -11.50 -18.33
C LYS A 46 9.53 -11.06 -18.55
N SER A 47 8.95 -10.47 -17.51
CA SER A 47 7.65 -9.82 -17.61
C SER A 47 7.85 -8.31 -17.61
N ASN A 48 7.11 -7.61 -18.48
CA ASN A 48 7.12 -6.16 -18.58
C ASN A 48 6.11 -5.55 -17.61
N GLU A 49 6.31 -4.29 -17.21
CA GLU A 49 5.38 -3.61 -16.27
C GLU A 49 3.95 -3.54 -16.82
N ASP A 50 3.81 -3.52 -18.14
CA ASP A 50 2.52 -3.47 -18.84
C ASP A 50 1.76 -4.81 -18.83
N GLU A 51 2.39 -5.92 -18.44
CA GLU A 51 1.75 -7.25 -18.43
C GLU A 51 1.02 -7.55 -17.11
N ARG A 52 0.79 -6.52 -16.27
CA ARG A 52 0.03 -6.68 -15.03
C ARG A 52 -1.43 -7.05 -15.35
N PRO A 53 -2.02 -8.05 -14.67
CA PRO A 53 -3.43 -8.40 -14.81
C PRO A 53 -4.38 -7.22 -14.57
N VAL A 54 -3.97 -6.29 -13.69
CA VAL A 54 -4.66 -5.02 -13.45
C VAL A 54 -3.75 -3.89 -13.92
N LYS A 55 -4.19 -3.15 -14.94
CA LYS A 55 -3.47 -1.98 -15.45
C LYS A 55 -3.39 -0.91 -14.38
N LEU A 56 -2.19 -0.36 -14.19
CA LEU A 56 -1.95 0.75 -13.27
C LEU A 56 -1.81 2.04 -14.07
N GLN A 57 -2.53 3.06 -13.66
CA GLN A 57 -2.33 4.42 -14.15
C GLN A 57 -1.47 5.18 -13.14
N LYS A 58 -0.30 5.67 -13.57
CA LYS A 58 0.59 6.50 -12.75
C LYS A 58 0.44 7.96 -13.16
N ILE A 59 0.18 8.82 -12.19
CA ILE A 59 0.08 10.27 -12.37
C ILE A 59 1.02 10.92 -11.38
N VAL A 60 1.99 11.69 -11.85
CA VAL A 60 2.94 12.42 -10.98
C VAL A 60 2.56 13.90 -11.01
N LEU A 61 2.23 14.45 -9.85
CA LEU A 61 1.89 15.86 -9.70
C LEU A 61 3.05 16.61 -9.04
N GLY A 62 3.63 17.56 -9.78
CA GLY A 62 4.67 18.43 -9.26
C GLY A 62 4.07 19.56 -8.42
N TYR A 63 4.66 19.83 -7.27
CA TYR A 63 4.33 20.99 -6.44
C TYR A 63 5.59 21.77 -6.12
N ASN A 64 5.47 23.10 -6.13
CA ASN A 64 6.58 23.98 -5.79
C ASN A 64 7.01 23.72 -4.34
N TYR A 65 8.25 23.29 -4.17
CA TYR A 65 8.85 23.05 -2.88
C TYR A 65 9.53 24.33 -2.37
N ASN A 66 9.10 24.80 -1.21
CA ASN A 66 9.81 25.86 -0.50
C ASN A 66 10.77 25.21 0.52
N PRO A 67 12.10 25.41 0.39
CA PRO A 67 13.11 24.76 1.21
C PRO A 67 13.09 25.14 2.70
N CYS A 68 12.25 26.09 3.12
CA CYS A 68 12.18 26.49 4.53
C CYS A 68 11.78 25.35 5.48
N SER A 69 10.95 24.38 5.06
CA SER A 69 10.60 23.23 5.91
C SER A 69 9.86 22.12 5.15
N ASN A 70 10.42 20.90 5.16
CA ASN A 70 9.72 19.67 4.71
C ASN A 70 8.37 19.48 5.39
N TYR A 71 8.26 19.82 6.68
CA TYR A 71 7.02 19.67 7.44
C TYR A 71 5.91 20.59 6.93
N LYS A 72 6.24 21.85 6.60
CA LYS A 72 5.27 22.79 6.02
C LYS A 72 4.80 22.30 4.66
N PHE A 73 5.73 21.82 3.84
CA PHE A 73 5.40 21.23 2.55
C PHE A 73 4.44 20.03 2.68
N ASP A 74 4.70 19.11 3.61
CA ASP A 74 3.80 17.97 3.87
C ASP A 74 2.38 18.41 4.30
N ILE A 75 2.28 19.48 5.10
CA ILE A 75 0.99 20.08 5.47
C ILE A 75 0.28 20.66 4.24
N ASP A 76 0.99 21.43 3.42
CA ASP A 76 0.42 22.05 2.21
C ASP A 76 -0.09 20.98 1.22
N LEU A 77 0.60 19.85 1.13
CA LEU A 77 0.15 18.70 0.35
C LEU A 77 -1.09 18.04 0.96
N THR A 78 -1.17 17.94 2.29
CA THR A 78 -2.31 17.34 2.99
C THR A 78 -3.61 18.07 2.66
N TYR A 79 -3.62 19.40 2.63
CA TYR A 79 -4.81 20.18 2.28
C TYR A 79 -5.27 20.01 0.82
N LYS A 80 -4.41 19.49 -0.06
CA LYS A 80 -4.77 19.20 -1.45
C LYS A 80 -5.44 17.83 -1.61
N LEU A 81 -5.33 16.95 -0.61
CA LEU A 81 -5.78 15.56 -0.70
C LEU A 81 -7.26 15.44 -1.03
N LYS A 82 -8.14 16.28 -0.47
CA LYS A 82 -9.58 16.26 -0.78
C LYS A 82 -9.83 16.34 -2.28
N MET A 83 -9.22 17.31 -2.95
CA MET A 83 -9.39 17.49 -4.40
C MET A 83 -8.84 16.31 -5.18
N LEU A 84 -7.68 15.78 -4.78
CA LEU A 84 -7.06 14.62 -5.43
C LEU A 84 -7.90 13.35 -5.28
N ILE A 85 -8.46 13.11 -4.09
CA ILE A 85 -9.35 11.98 -3.83
C ILE A 85 -10.58 12.11 -4.72
N LEU A 86 -11.27 13.25 -4.72
CA LEU A 86 -12.47 13.45 -5.54
C LEU A 86 -12.19 13.27 -7.04
N GLN A 87 -11.03 13.75 -7.51
CA GLN A 87 -10.64 13.67 -8.92
C GLN A 87 -10.29 12.24 -9.36
N TYR A 88 -9.52 11.50 -8.56
CA TYR A 88 -8.92 10.23 -9.00
C TYR A 88 -9.57 8.98 -8.41
N SER A 89 -10.12 9.04 -7.20
CA SER A 89 -10.70 7.87 -6.53
C SER A 89 -12.00 7.41 -7.19
N LYS A 90 -12.83 8.35 -7.68
CA LYS A 90 -14.18 8.06 -8.22
C LYS A 90 -15.02 7.21 -7.24
N GLY A 91 -14.92 7.51 -5.95
CA GLY A 91 -15.65 6.80 -4.88
C GLY A 91 -15.07 5.43 -4.50
N ARG A 92 -13.91 5.04 -5.05
CA ARG A 92 -13.24 3.76 -4.76
C ARG A 92 -12.36 3.86 -3.51
N PRO A 93 -12.04 2.74 -2.84
CA PRO A 93 -11.13 2.77 -1.68
C PRO A 93 -9.79 3.45 -2.02
N THR A 94 -9.35 4.36 -1.14
CA THR A 94 -8.12 5.14 -1.32
C THR A 94 -7.17 4.86 -0.18
N LEU A 95 -5.92 4.50 -0.51
CA LEU A 95 -4.85 4.42 0.48
C LEU A 95 -3.90 5.61 0.30
N ILE A 96 -3.63 6.30 1.40
CA ILE A 96 -2.74 7.44 1.48
C ILE A 96 -1.52 7.05 2.33
N PHE A 97 -0.32 7.27 1.79
CA PHE A 97 0.93 7.05 2.52
C PHE A 97 1.51 8.37 3.03
N CYS A 98 1.82 8.40 4.31
CA CYS A 98 2.49 9.51 4.98
C CYS A 98 3.87 9.06 5.49
N THR A 99 4.79 10.01 5.63
CA THR A 99 6.18 9.78 6.04
C THR A 99 6.31 9.46 7.53
N THR A 100 5.46 10.06 8.38
CA THR A 100 5.55 9.95 9.85
C THR A 100 4.22 9.63 10.50
N ARG A 101 4.26 9.12 11.75
CA ARG A 101 3.05 8.90 12.57
C ARG A 101 2.22 10.18 12.72
N LYS A 102 2.89 11.30 13.03
CA LYS A 102 2.23 12.59 13.23
C LYS A 102 1.53 13.06 11.95
N SER A 103 2.15 12.86 10.79
CA SER A 103 1.53 13.17 9.51
C SER A 103 0.29 12.30 9.25
N VAL A 104 0.32 11.00 9.56
CA VAL A 104 -0.87 10.14 9.47
C VAL A 104 -2.02 10.68 10.34
N GLU A 105 -1.75 10.94 11.62
CA GLU A 105 -2.75 11.44 12.57
C GLU A 105 -3.32 12.80 12.12
N PHE A 106 -2.46 13.71 11.67
CA PHE A 106 -2.85 15.02 11.15
C PHE A 106 -3.70 14.90 9.88
N THR A 107 -3.26 14.12 8.89
CA THR A 107 -4.00 13.89 7.65
C THR A 107 -5.37 13.28 7.91
N CYS A 108 -5.48 12.32 8.84
CA CYS A 108 -6.78 11.78 9.25
C CYS A 108 -7.71 12.86 9.81
N SER A 109 -7.19 13.73 10.68
CA SER A 109 -7.97 14.83 11.27
C SER A 109 -8.45 15.83 10.22
N ILE A 110 -7.61 16.18 9.24
CA ILE A 110 -8.01 17.07 8.14
C ILE A 110 -9.10 16.42 7.30
N LEU A 111 -8.91 15.16 6.89
CA LEU A 111 -9.89 14.46 6.05
C LEU A 111 -11.23 14.23 6.75
N LEU A 112 -11.23 14.02 8.07
CA LEU A 112 -12.46 13.90 8.87
C LEU A 112 -13.31 15.18 8.82
N ASN A 113 -12.66 16.35 8.84
CA ASN A 113 -13.35 17.64 8.78
C ASN A 113 -13.72 18.04 7.35
N ASP A 114 -12.86 17.72 6.38
CA ASP A 114 -12.97 18.23 5.03
C ASP A 114 -13.85 17.35 4.12
N ILE A 115 -13.98 16.07 4.42
CA ILE A 115 -14.67 15.08 3.58
C ILE A 115 -15.77 14.37 4.36
N THR A 116 -17.01 14.52 3.90
CA THR A 116 -18.11 13.67 4.31
C THR A 116 -18.26 12.52 3.32
N ILE A 117 -18.07 11.29 3.80
CA ILE A 117 -18.23 10.09 2.99
C ILE A 117 -19.56 9.43 3.37
N PRO A 118 -20.54 9.36 2.45
CA PRO A 118 -21.79 8.66 2.75
C PRO A 118 -21.49 7.17 2.92
N LEU A 119 -21.88 6.63 4.07
CA LEU A 119 -21.85 5.20 4.38
C LEU A 119 -23.27 4.67 4.28
N CYS A 120 -23.48 3.59 3.50
CA CYS A 120 -24.76 2.89 3.53
C CYS A 120 -24.91 2.11 4.85
N ASP A 121 -26.15 1.79 5.20
CA ASP A 121 -26.49 1.11 6.46
C ASP A 121 -25.70 -0.19 6.65
N ASP A 122 -25.53 -0.98 5.58
CA ASP A 122 -24.74 -2.22 5.61
C ASP A 122 -23.28 -2.00 6.05
N LYS A 123 -22.63 -0.93 5.55
CA LYS A 123 -21.26 -0.58 5.96
C LYS A 123 -21.24 -0.11 7.40
N GLN A 124 -22.21 0.72 7.79
CA GLN A 124 -22.31 1.25 9.14
C GLN A 124 -22.47 0.12 10.16
N ASN A 125 -23.34 -0.86 9.88
CA ASN A 125 -23.57 -2.02 10.73
C ASN A 125 -22.30 -2.86 10.91
N ARG A 126 -21.59 -3.17 9.80
CA ARG A 126 -20.31 -3.90 9.86
C ARG A 126 -19.23 -3.14 10.63
N ILE A 127 -19.18 -1.81 10.48
CA ILE A 127 -18.28 -0.96 11.26
C ILE A 127 -18.61 -1.10 12.74
N ASN A 128 -19.89 -0.95 13.11
CA ASN A 128 -20.34 -0.98 14.49
C ASN A 128 -20.02 -2.29 15.21
N GLU A 129 -20.14 -3.44 14.52
CA GLU A 129 -19.74 -4.76 15.04
C GLU A 129 -18.27 -4.80 15.48
N TRP A 130 -17.39 -4.09 14.76
CA TRP A 130 -15.94 -4.13 14.97
C TRP A 130 -15.43 -3.01 15.88
N LEU A 131 -16.25 -1.99 16.17
CA LEU A 131 -15.88 -0.85 17.02
C LEU A 131 -15.52 -1.27 18.45
N THR A 132 -16.04 -2.39 18.94
CA THR A 132 -15.73 -2.96 20.25
C THR A 132 -14.27 -3.39 20.39
N GLN A 133 -13.59 -3.67 19.27
CA GLN A 133 -12.18 -4.09 19.23
C GLN A 133 -11.20 -2.91 19.26
N ILE A 134 -11.71 -1.69 19.15
CA ILE A 134 -10.92 -0.46 19.18
C ILE A 134 -11.09 0.14 20.58
N ASN A 135 -10.00 0.55 21.22
CA ASN A 135 -10.08 1.20 22.54
C ASN A 135 -9.93 2.70 22.41
N ASN A 136 -9.11 3.17 21.48
CA ASN A 136 -8.88 4.58 21.26
C ASN A 136 -10.08 5.28 20.62
N ASN A 137 -10.68 6.23 21.33
CA ASN A 137 -11.85 6.99 20.87
C ASN A 137 -11.59 7.77 19.58
N LYS A 138 -10.38 8.31 19.38
CA LYS A 138 -10.03 9.02 18.13
C LYS A 138 -10.09 8.09 16.93
N ILE A 139 -9.64 6.85 17.09
CA ILE A 139 -9.68 5.85 16.02
C ILE A 139 -11.14 5.40 15.76
N LYS A 140 -11.95 5.23 16.81
CA LYS A 140 -13.39 4.93 16.65
C LYS A 140 -14.10 6.00 15.84
N GLU A 141 -13.84 7.27 16.15
CA GLU A 141 -14.43 8.41 15.46
C GLU A 141 -14.09 8.42 13.97
N LEU A 142 -12.80 8.22 13.63
CA LEU A 142 -12.37 8.09 12.25
C LEU A 142 -13.08 6.95 11.53
N VAL A 143 -13.10 5.76 12.14
CA VAL A 143 -13.69 4.54 11.56
C VAL A 143 -15.18 4.69 11.32
N LYS A 144 -15.92 5.36 12.22
CA LYS A 144 -17.35 5.68 12.05
C LYS A 144 -17.64 6.55 10.83
N HIS A 145 -16.66 7.34 10.38
CA HIS A 145 -16.76 8.19 9.19
C HIS A 145 -16.11 7.54 7.95
N GLY A 146 -15.77 6.25 8.02
CA GLY A 146 -15.19 5.52 6.90
C GLY A 146 -13.71 5.83 6.65
N ILE A 147 -13.02 6.43 7.63
CA ILE A 147 -11.60 6.77 7.58
C ILE A 147 -10.82 5.86 8.53
N GLY A 148 -9.77 5.22 8.02
CA GLY A 148 -8.85 4.40 8.79
C GLY A 148 -7.50 5.09 9.00
N CYS A 149 -6.88 4.79 10.14
CA CYS A 149 -5.50 5.15 10.44
C CYS A 149 -4.69 3.86 10.63
N HIS A 150 -3.44 3.82 10.15
CA HIS A 150 -2.54 2.69 10.39
C HIS A 150 -1.08 3.13 10.56
N HIS A 151 -0.59 3.12 11.79
CA HIS A 151 0.81 3.38 12.12
C HIS A 151 1.29 2.51 13.29
N VAL A 152 2.62 2.44 13.49
CA VAL A 152 3.23 1.59 14.53
C VAL A 152 2.80 1.94 15.97
N GLY A 153 2.37 3.18 16.23
CA GLY A 153 1.87 3.60 17.54
C GLY A 153 0.48 3.06 17.91
N MET A 154 -0.20 2.32 17.03
CA MET A 154 -1.48 1.69 17.31
C MET A 154 -1.28 0.28 17.87
N SER A 155 -2.21 -0.19 18.70
CA SER A 155 -2.20 -1.58 19.14
C SER A 155 -2.30 -2.54 17.94
N PHE A 156 -1.80 -3.77 18.11
CA PHE A 156 -1.92 -4.78 17.05
C PHE A 156 -3.38 -5.06 16.69
N GLN A 157 -4.25 -5.12 17.69
CA GLN A 157 -5.69 -5.33 17.51
C GLN A 157 -6.31 -4.22 16.66
N GLU A 158 -6.11 -2.95 17.02
CA GLU A 158 -6.65 -1.82 16.25
C GLU A 158 -6.14 -1.79 14.80
N ARG A 159 -4.84 -2.07 14.59
CA ARG A 159 -4.27 -2.17 13.23
C ARG A 159 -4.94 -3.26 12.41
N ASN A 160 -5.17 -4.44 13.01
CA ASN A 160 -5.81 -5.56 12.34
C ASN A 160 -7.29 -5.27 12.03
N THR A 161 -8.01 -4.65 12.97
CA THR A 161 -9.41 -4.24 12.80
C THR A 161 -9.54 -3.25 11.64
N VAL A 162 -8.74 -2.17 11.64
CA VAL A 162 -8.77 -1.15 10.57
C VAL A 162 -8.39 -1.73 9.21
N GLU A 163 -7.35 -2.57 9.14
CA GLU A 163 -6.98 -3.25 7.89
C GLU A 163 -8.12 -4.10 7.34
N ASN A 164 -8.77 -4.90 8.17
CA ASN A 164 -9.85 -5.76 7.73
C ASN A 164 -11.06 -4.96 7.27
N LEU A 165 -11.46 -3.92 8.01
CA LEU A 165 -12.55 -3.02 7.61
C LEU A 165 -12.27 -2.34 6.26
N PHE A 166 -11.01 -1.94 5.98
CA PHE A 166 -10.63 -1.43 4.66
C PHE A 166 -10.67 -2.51 3.58
N ARG A 167 -10.17 -3.72 3.86
CA ARG A 167 -10.15 -4.85 2.91
C ARG A 167 -11.55 -5.28 2.47
N ILE A 168 -12.53 -5.25 3.36
CA ILE A 168 -13.93 -5.57 3.03
C ILE A 168 -14.70 -4.38 2.46
N GLY A 169 -14.04 -3.23 2.23
CA GLY A 169 -14.63 -2.05 1.61
C GLY A 169 -15.56 -1.22 2.51
N CYS A 170 -15.50 -1.43 3.84
CA CYS A 170 -16.25 -0.61 4.80
C CYS A 170 -15.59 0.75 5.01
N LEU A 171 -14.26 0.82 4.96
CA LEU A 171 -13.52 2.09 4.97
C LEU A 171 -13.22 2.53 3.55
N ASN A 172 -13.52 3.79 3.25
CA ASN A 172 -13.27 4.41 1.96
C ASN A 172 -11.86 4.99 1.89
N ILE A 173 -11.30 5.44 3.01
CA ILE A 173 -9.95 6.00 3.09
C ILE A 173 -9.18 5.25 4.16
N LEU A 174 -7.93 4.92 3.88
CA LEU A 174 -6.97 4.45 4.88
C LEU A 174 -5.68 5.28 4.75
N VAL A 175 -5.27 5.91 5.83
CA VAL A 175 -4.02 6.68 5.92
C VAL A 175 -3.00 5.86 6.71
N ALA A 176 -1.80 5.67 6.17
CA ALA A 176 -0.80 4.81 6.76
C ALA A 176 0.62 5.34 6.62
N THR A 177 1.53 4.90 7.50
CA THR A 177 2.96 5.11 7.29
C THR A 177 3.48 4.23 6.15
N SER A 178 4.45 4.72 5.38
CA SER A 178 5.04 4.00 4.22
C SER A 178 5.52 2.58 4.51
N THR A 179 5.86 2.27 5.77
CA THR A 179 6.23 0.92 6.23
C THR A 179 5.13 -0.12 6.03
N LEU A 180 3.84 0.28 5.98
CA LEU A 180 2.73 -0.62 5.68
C LEU A 180 2.81 -1.16 4.25
N GLY A 181 3.24 -0.35 3.29
CA GLY A 181 3.37 -0.74 1.88
C GLY A 181 4.49 -1.74 1.62
N ILE A 182 5.45 -1.86 2.54
CA ILE A 182 6.59 -2.78 2.45
C ILE A 182 6.26 -4.14 3.12
N THR A 183 5.39 -4.15 4.13
CA THR A 183 5.24 -5.30 5.04
C THR A 183 4.01 -6.17 4.80
N LYS A 184 3.04 -5.78 3.96
CA LYS A 184 1.81 -6.56 3.77
C LYS A 184 1.42 -6.77 2.30
N HIS A 185 1.57 -8.02 1.83
CA HIS A 185 0.97 -8.56 0.59
C HIS A 185 -0.57 -8.55 0.55
N LYS A 186 -1.25 -8.02 1.58
CA LYS A 186 -2.70 -8.15 1.79
C LYS A 186 -3.55 -7.11 1.05
N PHE A 187 -2.92 -6.12 0.42
CA PHE A 187 -3.60 -4.95 -0.14
C PHE A 187 -3.64 -4.86 -1.67
N ASP A 188 -3.07 -5.85 -2.37
CA ASP A 188 -2.85 -5.82 -3.83
C ASP A 188 -4.13 -5.77 -4.69
N LYS A 189 -5.33 -5.91 -4.11
CA LYS A 189 -6.60 -5.89 -4.86
C LYS A 189 -7.37 -4.57 -4.80
N CYS A 190 -7.00 -3.61 -3.93
CA CYS A 190 -7.86 -2.45 -3.65
C CYS A 190 -7.17 -1.07 -3.71
N MET A 191 -5.93 -0.95 -4.19
CA MET A 191 -5.18 0.30 -4.04
C MET A 191 -5.06 1.14 -5.31
N TYR A 192 -5.59 2.37 -5.24
CA TYR A 192 -5.04 3.51 -5.96
C TYR A 192 -3.86 4.03 -5.14
N LYS A 193 -2.65 3.72 -5.60
CA LYS A 193 -1.43 4.35 -5.09
C LYS A 193 -1.34 5.69 -5.82
N ILE A 194 -1.78 6.77 -5.19
CA ILE A 194 -1.42 8.11 -5.65
C ILE A 194 0.07 8.25 -5.27
N PRO A 195 0.97 8.34 -6.27
CA PRO A 195 2.40 8.30 -6.03
C PRO A 195 2.91 9.53 -5.30
#